data_AF-A0A1A8BIR7-F1
#
_entry.id   AF-A0A1A8BIR7-F1
#
_cell.length_a   1.000
_cell.length_b   1.000
_cell.length_c   1.000
_cell.angle_alpha   90.00
_cell.angle_beta   90.00
_cell.angle_gamma   90.00
#
_symmetry.space_group_name_H-M   'P 1'
#
loop_
_entity.id
_entity.type
_entity.pdbx_description
1 polymer ?
#
loop_
_entity_poly.entity_id
_entity_poly.type
_entity_poly.pdbx_seq_one_letter_code
_entity_poly.pdbx_strand_id
1 'polypeptide(L)'
;FTDALSGESYVSVSCIKPVLHLFKTSLLLPEEEDLELTKTIKANIMRYLESKYCDLEKEELLDMATLLDPRFHTTYIDASKLEVVKKRAVSEISALCNSTTEEAGPSAVQENTPPKKKMTLGAFFKKSAPSTMLHPQSEKTKIETELATYLLIPDIEPDTDPLEWWKLHQPNFPRLSLL
;
A
#
# COMPACT_ATOMS: atom_id res chain seq x y z
N PHE A 1 -6.21 10.29 20.12
CA PHE A 1 -4.96 9.78 19.53
C PHE A 1 -4.78 8.30 19.82
N THR A 2 -4.84 7.87 21.08
CA THR A 2 -4.80 6.44 21.45
C THR A 2 -5.99 5.67 20.89
N ASP A 3 -7.20 6.21 20.99
CA ASP A 3 -8.40 5.57 20.43
C ASP A 3 -8.25 5.36 18.92
N ALA A 4 -7.76 6.40 18.22
CA ALA A 4 -7.44 6.38 16.80
C ALA A 4 -6.30 5.43 16.41
N LEU A 5 -5.45 4.94 17.33
CA LEU A 5 -4.42 3.93 17.05
C LEU A 5 -4.78 2.55 17.59
N SER A 6 -5.82 2.45 18.43
CA SER A 6 -6.26 1.21 19.11
C SER A 6 -7.55 0.63 18.54
N GLY A 7 -8.16 1.26 17.55
CA GLY A 7 -9.28 0.68 16.81
C GLY A 7 -8.86 -0.48 15.91
N GLU A 8 -9.68 -1.52 15.89
CA GLU A 8 -9.58 -2.68 15.00
C GLU A 8 -10.41 -2.50 13.72
N SER A 9 -11.25 -1.46 13.64
CA SER A 9 -12.17 -1.20 12.53
C SER A 9 -11.56 -0.41 11.37
N TYR A 10 -10.30 0.02 11.48
CA TYR A 10 -9.60 0.77 10.43
C TYR A 10 -8.08 0.51 10.52
N VAL A 11 -7.34 0.81 9.45
CA VAL A 11 -5.90 0.52 9.36
C VAL A 11 -5.10 1.48 10.25
N SER A 12 -4.48 0.92 11.29
CA SER A 12 -3.70 1.68 12.29
C SER A 12 -2.19 1.53 12.15
N VAL A 13 -1.71 0.43 11.55
CA VAL A 13 -0.26 0.11 11.47
C VAL A 13 0.49 1.08 10.57
N SER A 14 -0.07 1.45 9.41
CA SER A 14 0.52 2.41 8.47
C SER A 14 0.63 3.82 9.05
N CYS A 15 -0.23 4.18 10.01
CA CYS A 15 -0.20 5.49 10.68
C CYS A 15 0.96 5.66 11.66
N ILE A 16 1.63 4.57 12.05
CA ILE A 16 2.68 4.62 13.08
C ILE A 16 3.87 5.48 12.62
N LYS A 17 4.35 5.35 11.38
CA LYS A 17 5.47 6.17 10.88
C LYS A 17 5.12 7.67 10.77
N PRO A 18 3.99 8.08 10.18
CA PRO A 18 3.53 9.47 10.23
C PRO A 18 3.46 10.04 11.65
N VAL A 19 2.93 9.26 12.60
CA VAL A 19 2.81 9.68 14.01
C VAL A 19 4.18 9.83 14.67
N LEU A 20 5.08 8.87 14.46
CA LEU A 20 6.45 8.97 14.94
C LEU A 20 7.13 10.20 14.36
N HIS A 21 6.99 10.45 13.06
CA HIS A 21 7.53 11.63 12.40
C HIS A 21 6.98 12.93 13.01
N LEU A 22 5.66 13.03 13.20
CA LEU A 22 5.01 14.18 13.84
C LEU A 22 5.54 14.44 15.26
N PHE A 23 5.78 13.37 16.02
CA PHE A 23 6.41 13.48 17.34
C PHE A 23 7.84 13.97 17.24
N LYS A 24 8.64 13.48 16.28
CA LYS A 24 10.02 13.92 16.08
C LYS A 24 10.13 15.39 15.67
N THR A 25 9.26 15.86 14.78
CA THR A 25 9.43 17.14 14.08
C THR A 25 8.62 18.29 14.64
N SER A 26 7.56 18.01 15.40
CA SER A 26 6.66 19.06 15.92
C SER A 26 6.40 18.89 17.41
N LEU A 27 5.80 17.78 17.85
CA LEU A 27 5.22 17.70 19.19
C LEU A 27 6.27 17.51 20.31
N LEU A 28 7.33 16.76 20.06
CA LEU A 28 8.39 16.49 21.05
C LEU A 28 9.70 17.21 20.71
N LEU A 29 9.69 18.12 19.73
CA LEU A 29 10.84 18.97 19.45
C LEU A 29 11.00 19.94 20.63
N PRO A 30 12.16 19.97 21.32
CA PRO A 30 12.43 20.95 22.35
C PRO A 30 12.48 22.35 21.72
N GLU A 31 11.66 23.27 22.22
CA GLU A 31 11.64 24.68 21.80
C GLU A 31 12.53 25.52 22.73
N GLU A 32 12.98 26.70 22.28
CA GLU A 32 13.85 27.54 23.13
C GLU A 32 13.10 28.05 24.36
N GLU A 33 11.79 28.28 24.22
CA GLU A 33 10.89 28.74 25.27
C GLU A 33 10.53 27.65 26.30
N ASP A 34 10.87 26.38 26.02
CA ASP A 34 10.57 25.29 26.94
C ASP A 34 11.39 25.39 28.24
N LEU A 35 10.73 25.14 29.37
CA LEU A 35 11.42 24.88 30.63
C LEU A 35 12.28 23.62 30.50
N GLU A 36 13.40 23.59 31.23
CA GLU A 36 14.33 22.43 31.24
C GLU A 36 13.62 21.10 31.59
N LEU A 37 12.62 21.15 32.47
CA LEU A 37 11.78 19.99 32.78
C LEU A 37 11.01 19.52 31.55
N THR A 38 10.39 20.44 30.79
CA THR A 38 9.63 20.13 29.57
C THR A 38 10.54 19.52 28.51
N LYS A 39 11.74 20.08 28.29
CA LYS A 39 12.73 19.51 27.37
C LYS A 39 13.13 18.09 27.78
N THR A 40 13.34 17.88 29.07
CA THR A 40 13.69 16.56 29.63
C THR A 40 12.57 15.55 29.41
N ILE A 41 11.31 15.93 29.65
CA ILE A 41 10.14 15.07 29.42
C ILE A 41 10.01 14.74 27.93
N LYS A 42 10.05 15.75 27.05
CA LYS A 42 10.01 15.57 25.59
C LYS A 42 11.09 14.58 25.12
N ALA A 43 12.34 14.78 25.55
CA ALA A 43 13.46 13.90 25.22
C ALA A 43 13.30 12.47 25.76
N ASN A 44 12.74 12.30 26.95
CA ASN A 44 12.51 10.98 27.55
C ASN A 44 11.43 10.20 26.80
N ILE A 45 10.31 10.86 26.46
CA ILE A 45 9.24 10.25 25.65
C ILE A 45 9.81 9.85 24.28
N MET A 46 10.59 10.74 23.67
CA MET A 46 11.18 10.50 22.36
C MET A 46 12.12 9.28 22.37
N ARG A 47 13.01 9.21 23.35
CA ARG A 47 13.93 8.07 23.54
C ARG A 47 13.17 6.76 23.75
N TYR A 48 12.09 6.79 24.53
CA TYR A 48 11.25 5.61 24.74
C TYR A 48 10.63 5.12 23.43
N LEU A 49 10.06 6.03 22.64
CA LEU A 49 9.45 5.69 21.35
C LEU A 49 10.49 5.12 20.38
N GLU A 50 11.65 5.75 20.24
CA GLU A 50 12.72 5.23 19.40
C GLU A 50 13.17 3.84 19.83
N SER A 51 13.33 3.61 21.15
CA SER A 51 13.67 2.28 21.67
C SER A 51 12.60 1.21 21.42
N LYS A 52 11.34 1.61 21.28
CA LYS A 52 10.21 0.68 21.09
C LYS A 52 10.08 0.21 19.63
N TYR A 53 10.48 1.09 18.70
CA TYR A 53 10.36 0.91 17.25
C TYR A 53 11.72 0.78 16.54
N CYS A 54 12.83 0.59 17.26
CA CYS A 54 14.16 0.41 16.66
C CYS A 54 14.42 -1.00 16.10
N ASP A 55 13.53 -1.96 16.35
CA ASP A 55 13.71 -3.33 15.89
C ASP A 55 13.53 -3.42 14.38
N LEU A 56 14.48 -4.10 13.72
CA LEU A 56 14.49 -4.23 12.25
C LEU A 56 13.18 -4.82 11.72
N GLU A 57 12.67 -5.89 12.34
CA GLU A 57 11.42 -6.54 11.90
C GLU A 57 10.21 -5.58 11.96
N LYS A 58 10.13 -4.75 13.01
CA LYS A 58 9.07 -3.75 13.14
C LYS A 58 9.25 -2.67 12.11
N GLU A 59 10.47 -2.18 11.93
CA GLU A 59 10.74 -1.13 10.96
C GLU A 59 10.38 -1.57 9.54
N GLU A 60 10.76 -2.79 9.15
CA GLU A 60 10.42 -3.33 7.83
C GLU A 60 8.90 -3.54 7.67
N LEU A 61 8.21 -4.03 8.70
CA LEU A 61 6.75 -4.15 8.69
C LEU A 61 6.08 -2.78 8.52
N LEU A 62 6.55 -1.78 9.26
CA LEU A 62 6.04 -0.41 9.20
C LEU A 62 6.33 0.25 7.85
N ASP A 63 7.50 0.00 7.26
CA ASP A 63 7.86 0.46 5.92
C ASP A 63 6.91 -0.12 4.87
N MET A 64 6.65 -1.43 4.92
CA MET A 64 5.71 -2.10 4.02
C MET A 64 4.29 -1.58 4.20
N ALA A 65 3.81 -1.47 5.44
CA ALA A 65 2.47 -0.96 5.74
C ALA A 65 2.29 0.51 5.29
N THR A 66 3.33 1.34 5.45
CA THR A 66 3.30 2.74 5.01
C THR A 66 3.32 2.84 3.48
N LEU A 67 4.13 2.00 2.81
CA LEU A 67 4.21 1.97 1.34
C LEU A 67 2.84 1.67 0.70
N LEU A 68 2.12 0.71 1.25
CA LEU A 68 0.81 0.26 0.76
C LEU A 68 -0.36 1.12 1.22
N ASP A 69 -0.11 2.14 2.04
CA ASP A 69 -1.15 3.10 2.40
C ASP A 69 -1.17 4.25 1.39
N PRO A 70 -2.24 4.41 0.60
CA PRO A 70 -2.36 5.45 -0.41
C PRO A 70 -2.37 6.87 0.16
N ARG A 71 -2.48 7.03 1.48
CA ARG A 71 -2.35 8.33 2.17
C ARG A 71 -0.89 8.76 2.34
N PHE A 72 0.05 7.83 2.29
CA PHE A 72 1.44 8.07 2.70
C PHE A 72 2.48 7.65 1.67
N HIS A 73 2.26 6.58 0.93
CA HIS A 73 3.21 6.03 -0.03
C HIS A 73 4.65 5.96 0.53
N THR A 74 5.55 6.77 -0.03
CA THR A 74 6.97 6.81 0.33
C THR A 74 7.33 7.94 1.30
N THR A 75 6.38 8.80 1.66
CA THR A 75 6.59 10.07 2.36
C THR A 75 7.30 9.91 3.70
N TYR A 76 7.00 8.83 4.43
CA TYR A 76 7.60 8.56 5.74
C TYR A 76 8.59 7.39 5.73
N ILE A 77 9.06 6.97 4.55
CA ILE A 77 10.07 5.92 4.38
C ILE A 77 11.42 6.58 4.15
N ASP A 78 12.47 6.04 4.78
CA ASP A 78 13.82 6.54 4.58
C ASP A 78 14.27 6.31 3.12
N ALA A 79 14.81 7.34 2.48
CA ALA A 79 15.22 7.29 1.08
C ALA A 79 16.27 6.19 0.80
N SER A 80 17.12 5.87 1.78
CA SER A 80 18.12 4.79 1.67
C SER A 80 17.48 3.39 1.67
N LYS A 81 16.29 3.25 2.27
CA LYS A 81 15.56 1.98 2.40
C LYS A 81 14.53 1.78 1.31
N LEU A 82 14.07 2.86 0.68
CA LEU A 82 12.95 2.84 -0.27
C LEU A 82 13.09 1.76 -1.37
N GLU A 83 14.27 1.63 -1.98
CA GLU A 83 14.50 0.62 -3.02
C GLU A 83 14.49 -0.82 -2.48
N VAL A 84 14.87 -1.02 -1.21
CA VAL A 84 14.78 -2.33 -0.54
C VAL A 84 13.32 -2.68 -0.29
N VAL A 85 12.53 -1.73 0.21
CA VAL A 85 11.09 -1.92 0.50
C VAL A 85 10.32 -2.21 -0.79
N LYS A 86 10.57 -1.47 -1.88
CA LYS A 86 9.95 -1.76 -3.19
C LYS A 86 10.28 -3.16 -3.70
N LYS A 87 11.54 -3.59 -3.61
CA LYS A 87 11.97 -4.95 -4.03
C LYS A 87 11.28 -6.03 -3.20
N ARG A 88 11.13 -5.80 -1.89
CA ARG A 88 10.40 -6.69 -0.99
C ARG A 88 8.92 -6.79 -1.40
N ALA A 89 8.25 -5.67 -1.65
CA ALA A 89 6.86 -5.66 -2.11
C ALA A 89 6.67 -6.48 -3.39
N VAL A 90 7.54 -6.27 -4.40
CA VAL A 90 7.52 -7.06 -5.64
C VAL A 90 7.70 -8.55 -5.36
N SER A 91 8.60 -8.92 -4.43
CA SER A 91 8.85 -10.31 -4.06
C SER A 91 7.65 -10.97 -3.37
N GLU A 92 7.02 -10.29 -2.41
CA GLU A 92 5.87 -10.81 -1.67
C GLU A 92 4.65 -10.96 -2.59
N ILE A 93 4.37 -9.98 -3.45
CA ILE A 93 3.28 -10.05 -4.43
C ILE A 93 3.52 -11.18 -5.44
N SER A 94 4.77 -11.36 -5.87
CA SER A 94 5.12 -12.47 -6.77
C SER A 94 4.84 -13.81 -6.12
N ALA A 95 5.13 -13.96 -4.82
CA ALA A 95 4.84 -15.18 -4.07
C ALA A 95 3.33 -15.45 -3.97
N LEU A 96 2.52 -14.41 -3.68
CA LEU A 96 1.06 -14.51 -3.59
C LEU A 96 0.39 -14.82 -4.95
N CYS A 97 0.90 -14.27 -6.04
CA CYS A 97 0.40 -14.60 -7.38
C CYS A 97 0.63 -16.08 -7.73
N ASN A 98 1.77 -16.64 -7.32
CA ASN A 98 2.10 -18.04 -7.60
C ASN A 98 1.24 -19.00 -6.77
N SER A 99 0.95 -18.72 -5.50
CA SER A 99 0.11 -19.57 -4.66
C SER A 99 -1.35 -19.62 -5.11
N THR A 100 -1.89 -18.50 -5.60
CA THR A 100 -3.29 -18.43 -6.07
C THR A 100 -3.53 -19.26 -7.35
N THR A 101 -2.48 -19.60 -8.09
CA THR A 101 -2.59 -20.40 -9.33
C THR A 101 -2.78 -21.91 -9.04
N GLU A 102 -2.42 -22.38 -7.84
CA GLU A 102 -2.51 -23.81 -7.47
C GLU A 102 -3.89 -24.23 -6.91
N GLU A 103 -4.74 -23.28 -6.47
CA GLU A 103 -6.06 -23.58 -5.88
C GLU A 103 -7.24 -23.52 -6.87
N ALA A 104 -7.01 -23.15 -8.13
CA ALA A 104 -8.05 -23.14 -9.17
C ALA A 104 -8.25 -24.54 -9.78
N GLY A 105 -8.91 -25.43 -9.05
CA GLY A 105 -9.42 -26.70 -9.58
C GLY A 105 -10.40 -26.48 -10.74
N PRO A 106 -10.46 -27.38 -11.74
CA PRO A 106 -11.30 -27.20 -12.93
C PRO A 106 -12.78 -27.34 -12.57
N SER A 107 -13.47 -26.22 -12.36
CA SER A 107 -14.93 -26.20 -12.36
C SER A 107 -15.44 -26.32 -13.79
N ALA A 108 -15.79 -27.54 -14.17
CA ALA A 108 -16.65 -27.80 -15.31
C ALA A 108 -18.03 -27.17 -15.06
N VAL A 109 -18.38 -26.13 -15.82
CA VAL A 109 -19.75 -25.61 -15.86
C VAL A 109 -20.24 -25.63 -17.29
N GLN A 110 -21.41 -26.24 -17.41
CA GLN A 110 -22.09 -26.65 -18.63
C GLN A 110 -22.48 -25.49 -19.54
N GLU A 111 -22.43 -25.82 -20.82
CA GLU A 111 -23.04 -25.18 -21.97
C GLU A 111 -24.48 -24.71 -21.70
N ASN A 112 -24.74 -23.42 -21.84
CA ASN A 112 -26.09 -22.89 -22.05
C ASN A 112 -26.05 -21.71 -23.04
N THR A 113 -26.92 -21.82 -24.04
CA THR A 113 -27.07 -21.00 -25.25
C THR A 113 -27.22 -19.49 -25.00
N PRO A 114 -26.73 -18.60 -25.91
CA PRO A 114 -26.77 -17.15 -25.70
C PRO A 114 -28.14 -16.53 -26.03
N PRO A 115 -28.72 -15.66 -25.17
CA PRO A 115 -29.83 -14.81 -25.56
C PRO A 115 -29.34 -13.63 -26.42
N LYS A 116 -30.20 -13.18 -27.33
CA LYS A 116 -29.95 -12.16 -28.37
C LYS A 116 -29.31 -10.89 -27.78
N LYS A 117 -28.06 -10.63 -28.15
CA LYS A 117 -27.27 -9.49 -27.68
C LYS A 117 -27.78 -8.19 -28.33
N LYS A 118 -28.17 -7.20 -27.51
CA LYS A 118 -28.32 -5.81 -27.96
C LYS A 118 -26.95 -5.35 -28.46
N MET A 119 -26.85 -4.85 -29.70
CA MET A 119 -25.61 -4.22 -30.18
C MET A 119 -25.36 -2.96 -29.37
N THR A 120 -24.38 -3.00 -28.49
CA THR A 120 -23.86 -1.82 -27.80
C THR A 120 -22.74 -1.21 -28.64
N LEU A 121 -22.49 0.09 -28.48
CA LEU A 121 -21.33 0.76 -29.10
C LEU A 121 -20.01 0.02 -28.79
N GLY A 122 -19.90 -0.63 -27.62
CA GLY A 122 -18.76 -1.47 -27.25
C GLY A 122 -18.49 -2.65 -28.19
N ALA A 123 -19.49 -3.15 -28.91
CA ALA A 123 -19.31 -4.22 -29.90
C ALA A 123 -18.59 -3.73 -31.18
N PHE A 124 -18.70 -2.44 -31.51
CA PHE A 124 -18.00 -1.85 -32.67
C PHE A 124 -16.52 -1.66 -32.38
N PHE A 125 -16.17 -1.15 -31.18
CA PHE A 125 -14.78 -0.94 -30.79
C PHE A 125 -13.97 -2.24 -30.65
N LYS A 126 -14.60 -3.35 -30.22
CA LYS A 126 -13.94 -4.67 -30.16
C LYS A 126 -13.57 -5.22 -31.53
N LYS A 127 -14.26 -4.80 -32.59
CA LYS A 127 -14.04 -5.28 -33.97
C LYS A 127 -12.94 -4.48 -34.70
N SER A 128 -12.64 -3.27 -34.24
CA SER A 128 -11.63 -2.38 -34.82
C SER A 128 -10.34 -2.29 -34.03
N ALA A 129 -10.28 -2.86 -32.82
CA ALA A 129 -9.06 -2.87 -32.02
C ALA A 129 -8.00 -3.71 -32.75
N PRO A 130 -6.83 -3.14 -33.13
CA PRO A 130 -5.70 -3.95 -33.54
C PRO A 130 -5.37 -4.85 -32.36
N SER A 131 -5.34 -6.17 -32.59
CA SER A 131 -4.74 -7.12 -31.65
C SER A 131 -3.28 -6.73 -31.49
N THR A 132 -3.02 -5.85 -30.53
CA THR A 132 -1.67 -5.53 -30.12
C THR A 132 -1.17 -6.81 -29.49
N MET A 133 -0.39 -7.58 -30.25
CA MET A 133 0.42 -8.67 -29.71
C MET A 133 1.46 -8.02 -28.81
N LEU A 134 1.04 -7.61 -27.61
CA LEU A 134 1.93 -7.29 -26.53
C LEU A 134 2.71 -8.58 -26.27
N HIS A 135 4.02 -8.50 -26.42
CA HIS A 135 4.91 -9.58 -26.02
C HIS A 135 4.53 -10.04 -24.61
N PRO A 136 4.54 -11.35 -24.29
CA PRO A 136 4.22 -11.82 -22.95
C PRO A 136 5.22 -11.20 -21.96
N GLN A 137 4.81 -10.12 -21.31
CA GLN A 137 5.60 -9.47 -20.29
C GLN A 137 5.64 -10.41 -19.09
N SER A 138 6.83 -10.56 -18.48
CA SER A 138 6.96 -11.41 -17.30
C SER A 138 6.05 -10.89 -16.18
N GLU A 139 5.51 -11.80 -15.36
CA GLU A 139 4.65 -11.45 -14.23
C GLU A 139 5.33 -10.45 -13.27
N LYS A 140 6.63 -10.62 -13.04
CA LYS A 140 7.44 -9.70 -12.26
C LYS A 140 7.41 -8.28 -12.82
N THR A 141 7.60 -8.11 -14.13
CA THR A 141 7.62 -6.79 -14.75
C THR A 141 6.24 -6.12 -14.72
N LYS A 142 5.15 -6.90 -14.74
CA LYS A 142 3.80 -6.36 -14.55
C LYS A 142 3.60 -5.84 -13.12
N ILE A 143 4.06 -6.58 -12.10
CA ILE A 143 4.04 -6.13 -10.70
C ILE A 143 4.84 -4.84 -10.53
N GLU A 144 6.05 -4.79 -11.10
CA GLU A 144 6.91 -3.58 -11.05
C GLU A 144 6.22 -2.37 -11.71
N THR A 145 5.56 -2.58 -12.86
CA THR A 145 4.83 -1.52 -13.56
C THR A 145 3.63 -1.02 -12.76
N GLU A 146 2.91 -1.95 -12.13
CA GLU A 146 1.74 -1.67 -11.29
C GLU A 146 2.14 -0.89 -10.04
N LEU A 147 3.19 -1.33 -9.33
CA LEU A 147 3.76 -0.63 -8.19
C LEU A 147 4.26 0.77 -8.58
N ALA A 148 4.96 0.90 -9.71
CA ALA A 148 5.41 2.20 -10.20
C ALA A 148 4.24 3.14 -10.52
N THR A 149 3.16 2.61 -11.08
CA THR A 149 1.94 3.39 -11.40
C THR A 149 1.24 3.84 -10.12
N TYR A 150 1.13 2.96 -9.13
CA TYR A 150 0.56 3.27 -7.82
C TYR A 150 1.34 4.40 -7.12
N LEU A 151 2.68 4.33 -7.11
CA LEU A 151 3.51 5.37 -6.49
C LEU A 151 3.49 6.74 -7.21
N LEU A 152 2.87 6.83 -8.39
CA LEU A 152 2.64 8.10 -9.10
C LEU A 152 1.28 8.72 -8.76
N ILE A 153 0.40 8.00 -8.06
CA ILE A 153 -0.89 8.53 -7.63
C ILE A 153 -0.66 9.55 -6.51
N PRO A 154 -1.34 10.71 -6.56
CA PRO A 154 -1.30 11.66 -5.45
C PRO A 154 -1.81 11.04 -4.15
N ASP A 155 -1.22 11.44 -3.03
CA ASP A 155 -1.70 11.05 -1.70
C ASP A 155 -3.18 11.41 -1.55
N ILE A 156 -3.96 10.48 -1.01
CA ILE A 156 -5.40 10.70 -0.77
C ILE A 156 -5.64 11.43 0.55
N GLU A 157 -6.86 11.93 0.74
CA GLU A 157 -7.25 12.64 1.97
C GLU A 157 -7.00 11.78 3.22
N PRO A 158 -6.40 12.32 4.30
CA PRO A 158 -5.96 11.56 5.48
C PRO A 158 -7.08 10.76 6.18
N ASP A 159 -8.31 11.27 6.10
CA ASP A 159 -9.51 10.69 6.72
C ASP A 159 -10.18 9.60 5.86
N THR A 160 -9.65 9.35 4.65
CA THR A 160 -10.16 8.28 3.78
C THR A 160 -9.75 6.92 4.31
N ASP A 161 -10.68 5.95 4.30
CA ASP A 161 -10.34 4.56 4.61
C ASP A 161 -9.51 3.95 3.48
N PRO A 162 -8.23 3.58 3.72
CA PRO A 162 -7.37 3.00 2.71
C PRO A 162 -7.89 1.65 2.19
N LEU A 163 -8.65 0.88 2.98
CA LEU A 163 -9.20 -0.40 2.52
C LEU A 163 -10.34 -0.21 1.53
N GLU A 164 -11.19 0.79 1.73
CA GLU A 164 -12.22 1.15 0.75
C GLU A 164 -11.58 1.69 -0.53
N TRP A 165 -10.48 2.44 -0.42
CA TRP A 165 -9.70 2.86 -1.58
C TRP A 165 -9.15 1.66 -2.36
N TRP A 166 -8.53 0.68 -1.69
CA TRP A 166 -8.02 -0.54 -2.33
C TRP A 166 -9.12 -1.36 -2.99
N LYS A 167 -10.29 -1.52 -2.35
CA LYS A 167 -11.45 -2.20 -2.96
C LYS A 167 -11.90 -1.54 -4.25
N LEU A 168 -11.95 -0.20 -4.27
CA LEU A 168 -12.34 0.56 -5.45
C LEU A 168 -11.30 0.48 -6.58
N HIS A 169 -10.01 0.46 -6.22
CA HIS A 169 -8.91 0.49 -7.19
C HIS A 169 -8.33 -0.90 -7.52
N GLN A 170 -8.87 -1.97 -6.95
CA GLN A 170 -8.52 -3.36 -7.25
C GLN A 170 -8.48 -3.68 -8.76
N PRO A 171 -9.41 -3.19 -9.60
CA PRO A 171 -9.34 -3.43 -11.05
C PRO A 171 -8.12 -2.78 -11.73
N ASN A 172 -7.59 -1.69 -11.15
CA ASN A 172 -6.41 -0.98 -11.64
C ASN A 172 -5.11 -1.58 -11.07
N PHE A 173 -5.19 -2.12 -9.86
CA PHE A 173 -4.06 -2.71 -9.12
C PHE A 173 -4.38 -4.15 -8.66
N PRO A 174 -4.61 -5.09 -9.59
CA PRO A 174 -5.08 -6.44 -9.25
C PRO A 174 -4.05 -7.30 -8.52
N ARG A 175 -2.76 -6.95 -8.57
CA ARG A 175 -1.67 -7.70 -7.92
C ARG A 175 -1.29 -7.06 -6.61
N LEU A 176 -1.20 -5.73 -6.60
CA LEU A 176 -0.88 -4.93 -5.43
C LEU A 176 -1.95 -5.08 -4.35
N SER A 177 -3.22 -5.20 -4.74
CA SER A 177 -4.34 -5.40 -3.81
C SER A 177 -4.36 -6.78 -3.10
N LEU A 178 -3.48 -7.70 -3.47
CA LEU A 178 -3.38 -9.02 -2.83
C LEU A 178 -2.54 -8.98 -1.55
N LEU A 179 -1.71 -7.96 -1.41
CA LEU A 179 -0.77 -7.78 -0.31
C LEU A 179 -1.47 -7.11 0.88
#